data_AF-A0A485PA16-F1
#
_entry.id   AF-A0A485PA16-F1
#
_cell.length_a   1.000
_cell.length_b   1.000
_cell.length_c   1.000
_cell.angle_alpha   90.00
_cell.angle_beta   90.00
_cell.angle_gamma   90.00
#
_symmetry.space_group_name_H-M   'P 1'
#
loop_
_entity.id
_entity.type
_entity.pdbx_description
1 polymer ?
#
loop_
_entity_poly.entity_id
_entity_poly.type
_entity_poly.pdbx_seq_one_letter_code
_entity_poly.pdbx_strand_id
1 'polypeptide(L)'
;MDGQGWCYPQAAIASDHAVPAGLFLRPPLYTTPPPGGPPPSWVRDPRLPPCTLRQALTFFLDITSPPSPQLLRLLSTLAEESGEQQELESLSQDPRRYEEWKWFRCPTLLEALEQFPSVALPAPLLLTQLPLLQPRYYSVSSAPSAHPGEIHLTVAVLAYRTQDGLGPLHYGVCSTWLSQLKAGDPVPCFIRG
;
A
#
# COMPACT_ATOMS: atom_id res chain seq x y z
N MET A 1 -17.89 -3.96 -28.66
CA MET A 1 -18.29 -2.84 -27.79
C MET A 1 -18.00 -3.29 -26.38
N ASP A 2 -16.94 -2.73 -25.84
CA ASP A 2 -15.86 -3.51 -25.25
C ASP A 2 -15.97 -3.47 -23.73
N GLY A 3 -16.25 -4.62 -23.13
CA GLY A 3 -16.32 -4.77 -21.68
C GLY A 3 -14.97 -5.21 -21.13
N GLN A 4 -14.24 -4.30 -20.49
CA GLN A 4 -13.02 -4.64 -19.74
C GLN A 4 -13.37 -4.91 -18.28
N GLY A 5 -13.18 -6.15 -17.82
CA GLY A 5 -13.39 -6.62 -16.44
C GLY A 5 -12.15 -6.41 -15.56
N TRP A 6 -12.38 -6.22 -14.26
CA TRP A 6 -11.35 -5.80 -13.31
C TRP A 6 -11.03 -6.90 -12.29
N CYS A 7 -10.06 -6.68 -11.41
CA CYS A 7 -9.73 -7.57 -10.29
C CYS A 7 -9.12 -6.77 -9.14
N TYR A 8 -9.60 -6.96 -7.93
CA TYR A 8 -8.98 -6.50 -6.70
C TYR A 8 -8.07 -7.61 -6.15
N PRO A 9 -6.74 -7.41 -6.04
CA PRO A 9 -5.84 -8.46 -5.57
C PRO A 9 -5.65 -8.58 -4.07
N GLN A 10 -5.36 -9.81 -3.58
CA GLN A 10 -5.43 -10.25 -2.18
C GLN A 10 -4.54 -11.49 -1.80
N ALA A 11 -4.82 -12.19 -0.67
CA ALA A 11 -4.23 -13.44 -0.07
C ALA A 11 -2.97 -13.33 0.86
N ALA A 12 -2.83 -13.99 2.05
CA ALA A 12 -3.69 -14.77 2.98
C ALA A 12 -3.00 -15.11 4.37
N ILE A 13 -3.79 -15.63 5.35
CA ILE A 13 -3.50 -16.41 6.61
C ILE A 13 -3.28 -15.68 7.98
N ALA A 14 -3.85 -16.29 9.03
CA ALA A 14 -4.41 -15.76 10.27
C ALA A 14 -3.47 -15.57 11.49
N SER A 15 -3.87 -14.61 12.33
CA SER A 15 -3.84 -14.68 13.80
C SER A 15 -4.77 -13.59 14.32
N ASP A 16 -5.67 -14.02 15.20
CA ASP A 16 -6.93 -13.37 15.53
C ASP A 16 -6.73 -12.35 16.65
N HIS A 17 -6.49 -11.10 16.27
CA HIS A 17 -6.78 -9.95 17.12
C HIS A 17 -7.51 -8.94 16.24
N ALA A 18 -8.84 -8.94 16.34
CA ALA A 18 -9.66 -7.86 15.82
C ALA A 18 -9.13 -6.54 16.38
N VAL A 19 -8.70 -5.62 15.51
CA VAL A 19 -8.71 -4.22 15.88
C VAL A 19 -10.19 -3.87 15.99
N PRO A 20 -10.68 -3.45 17.17
CA PRO A 20 -12.10 -3.20 17.36
C PRO A 20 -12.61 -2.26 16.27
N ALA A 21 -13.78 -2.59 15.72
CA ALA A 21 -14.45 -1.77 14.74
C ALA A 21 -14.75 -0.40 15.36
N GLY A 22 -13.95 0.59 14.99
CA GLY A 22 -14.04 1.94 15.50
C GLY A 22 -12.69 2.44 16.00
N LEU A 23 -12.34 3.65 15.58
CA LEU A 23 -11.12 4.38 15.92
C LEU A 23 -9.89 4.03 15.06
N PHE A 24 -9.90 4.50 13.80
CA PHE A 24 -8.67 5.04 13.23
C PHE A 24 -8.43 6.39 13.92
N LEU A 25 -7.56 6.35 14.92
CA LEU A 25 -7.17 7.48 15.75
C LEU A 25 -6.22 8.38 14.97
N ARG A 26 -6.66 9.55 14.53
CA ARG A 26 -5.75 10.71 14.53
C ARG A 26 -5.84 11.31 15.93
N PRO A 27 -4.81 11.23 16.79
CA PRO A 27 -4.46 12.47 17.47
C PRO A 27 -4.16 13.47 16.34
N PRO A 28 -4.67 14.71 16.36
CA PRO A 28 -4.03 15.74 15.58
C PRO A 28 -2.56 15.74 16.05
N LEU A 29 -1.65 15.23 15.22
CA LEU A 29 -0.25 15.57 15.38
C LEU A 29 -0.23 17.10 15.33
N TYR A 30 0.03 17.69 16.50
CA TYR A 30 0.26 19.12 16.69
C TYR A 30 -0.90 20.09 16.45
N THR A 31 -1.96 20.00 17.27
CA THR A 31 -2.61 21.23 17.72
C THR A 31 -2.96 21.12 19.20
N THR A 32 -2.19 21.76 20.06
CA THR A 32 -2.77 22.24 21.33
C THR A 32 -3.99 23.08 20.94
N PRO A 33 -5.21 22.75 21.40
CA PRO A 33 -6.37 23.57 21.10
C PRO A 33 -6.08 25.00 21.57
N PRO A 34 -6.48 26.04 20.80
CA PRO A 34 -6.34 27.41 21.26
C PRO A 34 -6.99 27.54 22.64
N PRO A 35 -6.42 28.32 23.57
CA PRO A 35 -6.98 28.46 24.91
C PRO A 35 -8.44 28.95 24.81
N GLY A 36 -9.39 28.13 25.29
CA GLY A 36 -10.83 28.40 25.23
C GLY A 36 -11.59 27.75 24.06
N GLY A 37 -10.94 26.99 23.18
CA GLY A 37 -11.60 26.20 22.14
C GLY A 37 -12.38 25.00 22.67
N PRO A 38 -13.41 24.50 21.95
CA PRO A 38 -14.06 23.25 22.30
C PRO A 38 -13.03 22.10 22.33
N PRO A 39 -13.21 21.09 23.20
CA PRO A 39 -12.30 19.96 23.27
C PRO A 39 -12.20 19.27 21.90
N PRO A 40 -11.04 18.68 21.56
CA PRO A 40 -10.89 17.95 20.31
C PRO A 40 -11.96 16.86 20.23
N SER A 41 -12.80 16.92 19.20
CA SER A 41 -13.84 15.93 18.95
C SER A 41 -13.30 14.80 18.10
N TRP A 42 -13.69 13.57 18.43
CA TRP A 42 -13.34 12.39 17.65
C TRP A 42 -14.07 12.42 16.31
N VAL A 43 -13.33 12.34 15.21
CA VAL A 43 -13.87 12.32 13.84
C VAL A 43 -13.51 10.99 13.17
N ARG A 44 -14.47 10.41 12.44
CA ARG A 44 -14.21 9.21 11.63
C ARG A 44 -13.38 9.59 10.41
N ASP A 45 -12.29 8.87 10.18
CA ASP A 45 -11.55 8.95 8.93
C ASP A 45 -12.32 8.15 7.84
N PRO A 46 -12.82 8.79 6.76
CA PRO A 46 -13.58 8.11 5.72
C PRO A 46 -12.72 7.28 4.78
N ARG A 47 -11.39 7.34 4.89
CA ARG A 47 -10.44 6.74 3.95
C ARG A 47 -10.46 5.21 3.94
N LEU A 48 -10.78 4.60 5.08
CA LEU A 48 -10.88 3.16 5.25
C LEU A 48 -12.24 2.79 5.85
N PRO A 49 -12.90 1.72 5.35
CA PRO A 49 -14.07 1.19 6.03
C PRO A 49 -13.68 0.63 7.42
N PRO A 50 -14.64 0.39 8.32
CA PRO A 50 -14.39 -0.35 9.55
C PRO A 50 -13.78 -1.72 9.23
N CYS A 51 -12.51 -1.90 9.59
CA CYS A 51 -11.76 -3.10 9.29
C CYS A 51 -10.63 -3.29 10.30
N THR A 52 -10.09 -4.49 10.37
CA THR A 52 -8.90 -4.81 11.17
C THR A 52 -7.65 -4.21 10.55
N LEU A 53 -6.57 -4.00 11.32
CA LEU A 53 -5.27 -3.57 10.77
C LEU A 53 -4.78 -4.52 9.67
N ARG A 54 -4.95 -5.82 9.86
CA ARG A 54 -4.65 -6.84 8.84
C ARG A 54 -5.41 -6.54 7.56
N GLN A 55 -6.73 -6.34 7.66
CA GLN A 55 -7.53 -6.01 6.48
C GLN A 55 -7.10 -4.68 5.83
N ALA A 56 -6.79 -3.65 6.62
CA ALA A 56 -6.24 -2.39 6.09
C ALA A 56 -4.99 -2.62 5.24
N LEU A 57 -3.99 -3.32 5.79
CA LEU A 57 -2.71 -3.57 5.12
C LEU A 57 -2.81 -4.58 3.96
N THR A 58 -3.83 -5.43 3.95
CA THR A 58 -3.98 -6.46 2.91
C THR A 58 -4.87 -5.98 1.76
N PHE A 59 -5.99 -5.32 2.04
CA PHE A 59 -7.02 -4.98 1.04
C PHE A 59 -6.99 -3.51 0.60
N PHE A 60 -6.52 -2.60 1.44
CA PHE A 60 -6.81 -1.18 1.27
C PHE A 60 -5.58 -0.30 1.13
N LEU A 61 -4.43 -0.69 1.66
CA LEU A 61 -3.22 0.13 1.68
C LEU A 61 -2.13 -0.48 0.78
N ASP A 62 -1.41 0.38 0.07
CA ASP A 62 -0.23 -0.04 -0.68
C ASP A 62 1.02 0.05 0.20
N ILE A 63 1.56 -1.14 0.51
CA ILE A 63 2.79 -1.33 1.27
C ILE A 63 3.97 -1.75 0.38
N THR A 64 3.73 -1.92 -0.91
CA THR A 64 4.68 -2.51 -1.86
C THR A 64 5.33 -1.50 -2.77
N SER A 65 4.69 -0.35 -2.99
CA SER A 65 5.28 0.76 -3.73
C SER A 65 6.36 1.46 -2.90
N PRO A 66 7.42 1.99 -3.55
CA PRO A 66 8.42 2.82 -2.88
C PRO A 66 7.79 3.97 -2.08
N PRO A 67 8.21 4.18 -0.82
CA PRO A 67 7.78 5.30 -0.01
C PRO A 67 7.96 6.63 -0.74
N SER A 68 6.92 7.47 -0.75
CA SER A 68 7.01 8.78 -1.41
C SER A 68 8.00 9.70 -0.68
N PRO A 69 8.55 10.74 -1.33
CA PRO A 69 9.42 11.71 -0.66
C PRO A 69 8.75 12.36 0.55
N GLN A 70 7.43 12.58 0.48
CA GLN A 70 6.66 13.10 1.62
C GLN A 70 6.63 12.11 2.81
N LEU A 71 6.48 10.82 2.53
CA LEU A 71 6.55 9.79 3.57
C LEU A 71 7.97 9.69 4.13
N LEU A 72 9.01 9.71 3.30
CA LEU A 72 10.41 9.71 3.75
C LEU A 72 10.73 10.88 4.67
N ARG A 73 10.23 12.09 4.36
CA ARG A 73 10.34 13.26 5.23
C ARG A 73 9.68 13.06 6.59
N LEU A 74 8.54 12.36 6.61
CA LEU A 74 7.87 12.05 7.86
C LEU A 74 8.66 11.00 8.66
N LEU A 75 9.19 9.97 7.98
CA LEU A 75 10.03 8.96 8.61
C LEU A 75 11.31 9.57 9.21
N SER A 76 11.90 10.58 8.59
CA SER A 76 13.08 11.26 9.15
C SER A 76 12.81 11.89 10.52
N THR A 77 11.59 12.38 10.77
CA THR A 77 11.19 12.93 12.08
C THR A 77 10.97 11.87 13.16
N LEU A 78 10.90 10.59 12.76
CA LEU A 78 10.67 9.44 13.64
C LEU A 78 11.93 8.59 13.85
N ALA A 79 13.00 8.87 13.10
CA ALA A 79 14.28 8.21 13.24
C ALA A 79 14.97 8.67 14.53
N GLU A 80 15.43 7.72 15.34
CA GLU A 80 16.18 8.02 16.57
C GLU A 80 17.68 8.24 16.31
N GLU A 81 18.20 7.70 15.21
CA GLU A 81 19.61 7.83 14.82
C GLU A 81 19.81 9.02 13.86
N SER A 82 20.81 9.84 14.18
CA SER A 82 21.07 11.10 13.46
C SER A 82 21.47 10.94 12.00
N GLY A 83 22.22 9.88 11.66
CA GLY A 83 22.60 9.55 10.29
C GLY A 83 21.42 9.07 9.45
N GLU A 84 20.57 8.19 9.99
CA GLU A 84 19.33 7.76 9.33
C GLU A 84 18.37 8.94 9.11
N GLN A 85 18.24 9.83 10.11
CA GLN A 85 17.46 11.06 9.97
C GLN A 85 17.96 11.92 8.80
N GLN A 86 19.27 12.17 8.72
CA GLN A 86 19.88 12.97 7.64
C GLN A 86 19.73 12.32 6.27
N GLU A 87 19.90 11.00 6.18
CA GLU A 87 19.76 10.25 4.93
C GLU A 87 18.30 10.27 4.43
N LEU A 88 17.34 10.01 5.31
CA LEU A 88 15.91 10.10 5.00
C LEU A 88 15.51 11.52 4.58
N GLU A 89 16.03 12.54 5.27
CA GLU A 89 15.78 13.93 4.92
C GLU A 89 16.37 14.27 3.55
N SER A 90 17.60 13.84 3.27
CA SER A 90 18.26 13.99 1.96
C SER A 90 17.45 13.35 0.84
N LEU A 91 17.04 12.09 1.01
CA LEU A 91 16.17 11.39 0.04
C LEU A 91 14.82 12.09 -0.14
N SER A 92 14.29 12.76 0.90
CA SER A 92 13.00 13.46 0.80
C SER A 92 13.07 14.82 0.11
N GLN A 93 14.27 15.41 -0.01
CA GLN A 93 14.48 16.78 -0.48
C GLN A 93 15.18 16.84 -1.84
N ASP A 94 16.03 15.85 -2.16
CA ASP A 94 16.74 15.77 -3.44
C ASP A 94 16.01 14.79 -4.39
N PRO A 95 15.29 15.29 -5.42
CA PRO A 95 14.55 14.43 -6.34
C PRO A 95 15.46 13.48 -7.13
N ARG A 96 16.71 13.87 -7.40
CA ARG A 96 17.64 13.05 -8.17
C ARG A 96 18.12 11.87 -7.34
N ARG A 97 18.57 12.11 -6.09
CA ARG A 97 18.92 11.02 -5.16
C ARG A 97 17.74 10.08 -4.93
N TYR A 98 16.55 10.64 -4.73
CA TYR A 98 15.33 9.86 -4.55
C TYR A 98 15.09 8.91 -5.73
N GLU A 99 15.12 9.44 -6.96
CA GLU A 99 14.90 8.61 -8.14
C GLU A 99 16.02 7.56 -8.28
N GLU A 100 17.30 7.90 -8.08
CA GLU A 100 18.40 6.93 -8.09
C GLU A 100 18.17 5.79 -7.07
N TRP A 101 17.84 6.12 -5.82
CA TRP A 101 17.54 5.15 -4.76
C TRP A 101 16.32 4.28 -5.12
N LYS A 102 15.24 4.91 -5.58
CA LYS A 102 13.98 4.26 -5.97
C LYS A 102 14.17 3.34 -7.17
N TRP A 103 14.89 3.74 -8.21
CA TRP A 103 15.11 2.91 -9.39
C TRP A 103 16.03 1.74 -9.10
N PHE A 104 17.12 1.98 -8.36
CA PHE A 104 18.11 0.94 -8.07
C PHE A 104 17.55 -0.12 -7.11
N ARG A 105 16.84 0.30 -6.06
CA ARG A 105 16.36 -0.60 -5.01
C ARG A 105 14.90 -1.01 -5.15
N CYS A 106 14.05 -0.18 -5.77
CA CYS A 106 12.59 -0.32 -5.79
C CYS A 106 12.00 -0.83 -4.47
N PRO A 107 12.36 -0.22 -3.32
CA PRO A 107 12.13 -0.83 -2.03
C PRO A 107 10.65 -0.79 -1.66
N THR A 108 10.15 -1.88 -1.07
CA THR A 108 8.86 -1.85 -0.38
C THR A 108 8.95 -1.01 0.90
N LEU A 109 7.81 -0.69 1.52
CA LEU A 109 7.82 0.00 2.81
C LEU A 109 8.59 -0.79 3.87
N LEU A 110 8.44 -2.12 3.88
CA LEU A 110 9.14 -2.99 4.83
C LEU A 110 10.66 -2.90 4.62
N GLU A 111 11.13 -3.03 3.39
CA GLU A 111 12.56 -2.95 3.08
C GLU A 111 13.16 -1.57 3.39
N ALA A 112 12.37 -0.50 3.24
CA ALA A 112 12.79 0.82 3.66
C ALA A 112 12.94 0.90 5.19
N LEU A 113 12.02 0.33 5.97
CA LEU A 113 12.13 0.29 7.43
C LEU A 113 13.26 -0.63 7.91
N GLU A 114 13.57 -1.70 7.17
CA GLU A 114 14.76 -2.53 7.43
C GLU A 114 16.07 -1.80 7.10
N GLN A 115 16.06 -0.90 6.10
CA GLN A 115 17.20 -0.03 5.80
C GLN A 115 17.40 1.05 6.87
N PHE A 116 16.33 1.52 7.50
CA PHE A 116 16.33 2.57 8.53
C PHE A 116 15.72 2.05 9.84
N PRO A 117 16.41 1.12 10.53
CA PRO A 117 15.87 0.43 11.70
C PRO A 117 15.62 1.32 12.92
N SER A 118 16.19 2.54 12.96
CA SER A 118 15.94 3.49 14.06
C SER A 118 14.56 4.17 13.97
N VAL A 119 13.82 3.96 12.88
CA VAL A 119 12.50 4.54 12.67
C VAL A 119 11.45 3.83 13.52
N ALA A 120 11.00 4.48 14.58
CA ALA A 120 9.94 3.97 15.45
C ALA A 120 8.54 4.30 14.87
N LEU A 121 8.08 3.50 13.90
CA LEU A 121 6.86 3.80 13.14
C LEU A 121 5.56 3.47 13.89
N PRO A 122 4.70 4.47 14.22
CA PRO A 122 3.43 4.22 14.87
C PRO A 122 2.38 3.67 13.89
N ALA A 123 1.63 2.65 14.31
CA ALA A 123 0.56 2.07 13.48
C ALA A 123 -0.49 3.09 12.96
N PRO A 124 -0.95 4.10 13.75
CA PRO A 124 -1.90 5.10 13.23
C PRO A 124 -1.34 5.93 12.06
N LEU A 125 -0.03 6.12 12.01
CA LEU A 125 0.62 6.87 10.94
C LEU A 125 0.60 6.06 9.64
N LEU A 126 0.92 4.75 9.69
CA LEU A 126 0.76 3.85 8.54
C LEU A 126 -0.65 3.95 7.94
N LEU A 127 -1.66 3.90 8.81
CA LEU A 127 -3.07 3.87 8.42
C LEU A 127 -3.59 5.18 7.86
N THR A 128 -2.87 6.29 8.04
CA THR A 128 -3.26 7.62 7.55
C THR A 128 -2.38 8.14 6.42
N GLN A 129 -1.14 7.67 6.32
CA GLN A 129 -0.15 8.18 5.36
C GLN A 129 0.05 7.26 4.15
N LEU A 130 -0.16 5.95 4.29
CA LEU A 130 0.01 5.05 3.14
C LEU A 130 -1.04 5.29 2.07
N PRO A 131 -0.67 5.29 0.78
CA PRO A 131 -1.65 5.44 -0.29
C PRO A 131 -2.61 4.25 -0.33
N LEU A 132 -3.80 4.49 -0.87
CA LEU A 132 -4.78 3.42 -1.10
C LEU A 132 -4.29 2.48 -2.20
N LEU A 133 -4.49 1.18 -1.99
CA LEU A 133 -4.17 0.15 -2.96
C LEU A 133 -5.01 0.35 -4.22
N GLN A 134 -4.34 0.60 -5.34
CA GLN A 134 -5.02 0.85 -6.62
C GLN A 134 -5.44 -0.46 -7.30
N PRO A 135 -6.62 -0.51 -7.94
CA PRO A 135 -7.00 -1.65 -8.78
C PRO A 135 -6.09 -1.74 -10.01
N ARG A 136 -5.87 -2.96 -10.52
CA ARG A 136 -5.09 -3.19 -11.75
C ARG A 136 -6.01 -3.52 -12.91
N TYR A 137 -5.67 -2.97 -14.08
CA TYR A 137 -6.45 -3.06 -15.30
C TYR A 137 -5.91 -4.20 -16.17
N TYR A 138 -6.82 -5.00 -16.71
CA TYR A 138 -6.52 -6.05 -17.67
C TYR A 138 -7.49 -5.97 -18.84
N SER A 139 -6.99 -6.27 -20.03
CA SER A 139 -7.84 -6.44 -21.20
C SER A 139 -8.58 -7.78 -21.11
N VAL A 140 -9.86 -7.76 -21.44
CA VAL A 140 -10.67 -8.98 -21.52
C VAL A 140 -10.29 -9.74 -22.79
N SER A 141 -10.01 -11.03 -22.61
CA SER A 141 -9.59 -11.94 -23.69
C SER A 141 -10.71 -12.88 -24.14
N SER A 142 -11.94 -12.67 -23.67
CA SER A 142 -13.16 -13.37 -24.13
C SER A 142 -14.13 -12.47 -24.87
N ALA A 143 -15.00 -13.08 -25.67
CA ALA A 143 -16.17 -12.42 -26.26
C ALA A 143 -17.44 -12.80 -25.48
N PRO A 144 -18.31 -11.84 -25.10
CA PRO A 144 -19.52 -12.13 -24.33
C PRO A 144 -20.54 -12.97 -25.10
N SER A 145 -20.49 -12.95 -26.43
CA SER A 145 -21.31 -13.81 -27.29
C SER A 145 -20.85 -15.27 -27.30
N ALA A 146 -19.55 -15.52 -27.15
CA ALA A 146 -18.98 -16.86 -27.13
C ALA A 146 -19.00 -17.49 -25.74
N HIS A 147 -18.84 -16.68 -24.70
CA HIS A 147 -18.83 -17.11 -23.30
C HIS A 147 -19.79 -16.26 -22.45
N PRO A 148 -21.12 -16.47 -22.54
CA PRO A 148 -22.09 -15.69 -21.79
C PRO A 148 -21.93 -15.87 -20.28
N GLY A 149 -21.82 -14.75 -19.55
CA GLY A 149 -21.66 -14.77 -18.08
C GLY A 149 -20.23 -15.00 -17.60
N GLU A 150 -19.26 -15.12 -18.51
CA GLU A 150 -17.85 -15.31 -18.17
C GLU A 150 -16.98 -14.15 -18.65
N ILE A 151 -15.91 -13.90 -17.90
CA ILE A 151 -14.86 -12.95 -18.27
C ILE A 151 -13.53 -13.72 -18.23
N HIS A 152 -12.82 -13.76 -19.35
CA HIS A 152 -11.48 -14.34 -19.39
C HIS A 152 -10.45 -13.22 -19.39
N LEU A 153 -9.37 -13.45 -18.65
CA LEU A 153 -8.22 -12.56 -18.57
C LEU A 153 -6.96 -13.36 -18.91
N THR A 154 -6.05 -12.75 -19.66
CA THR A 154 -4.71 -13.30 -19.90
C THR A 154 -3.71 -12.44 -19.16
N VAL A 155 -3.10 -12.98 -18.11
CA VAL A 155 -2.28 -12.21 -17.17
C VAL A 155 -0.85 -12.75 -17.11
N ALA A 156 0.13 -11.89 -17.39
CA ALA A 156 1.53 -12.19 -17.15
C ALA A 156 1.86 -12.03 -15.65
N VAL A 157 2.42 -13.07 -15.04
CA VAL A 157 2.92 -13.02 -13.65
C VAL A 157 4.19 -12.17 -13.62
N LEU A 158 4.14 -11.06 -12.89
CA LEU A 158 5.26 -10.12 -12.82
C LEU A 158 6.19 -10.56 -11.68
N ALA A 159 7.44 -10.84 -12.01
CA ALA A 159 8.51 -11.08 -11.05
C ALA A 159 9.80 -10.46 -11.58
N TYR A 160 10.52 -9.72 -10.75
CA TYR A 160 11.75 -9.03 -11.14
C TYR A 160 12.71 -8.92 -9.96
N ARG A 161 14.02 -8.91 -10.23
CA ARG A 161 15.04 -8.65 -9.20
C ARG A 161 15.44 -7.19 -9.22
N THR A 162 15.70 -6.64 -8.04
CA THR A 162 16.23 -5.29 -7.87
C THR A 162 17.76 -5.29 -7.90
N GLN A 163 18.40 -4.11 -7.83
CA GLN A 163 19.86 -3.96 -7.72
C GLN A 163 20.62 -4.74 -8.81
N ASP A 164 20.25 -4.52 -10.08
CA ASP A 164 20.86 -5.16 -11.25
C ASP A 164 20.89 -6.71 -11.19
N GLY A 165 19.90 -7.31 -10.52
CA GLY A 165 19.77 -8.76 -10.39
C GLY A 165 20.42 -9.35 -9.14
N LEU A 166 21.09 -8.54 -8.32
CA LEU A 166 21.71 -8.98 -7.06
C LEU A 166 20.78 -8.80 -5.86
N GLY A 167 19.74 -8.00 -6.00
CA GLY A 167 18.77 -7.71 -4.95
C GLY A 167 17.70 -8.78 -4.76
N PRO A 168 16.77 -8.55 -3.80
CA PRO A 168 15.62 -9.40 -3.58
C PRO A 168 14.74 -9.54 -4.83
N LEU A 169 14.01 -10.65 -4.89
CA LEU A 169 13.03 -10.92 -5.94
C LEU A 169 11.68 -10.32 -5.53
N HIS A 170 11.21 -9.36 -6.31
CA HIS A 170 9.95 -8.66 -6.11
C HIS A 170 8.88 -9.26 -7.03
N TYR A 171 7.64 -9.25 -6.55
CA TYR A 171 6.49 -9.79 -7.26
C TYR A 171 5.45 -8.71 -7.48
N GLY A 172 4.80 -8.72 -8.66
CA GLY A 172 3.66 -7.88 -8.90
C GLY A 172 2.48 -8.34 -8.05
N VAL A 173 1.93 -7.43 -7.24
CA VAL A 173 0.83 -7.72 -6.30
C VAL A 173 -0.34 -8.40 -7.00
N CYS A 174 -0.85 -7.80 -8.08
CA CYS A 174 -2.08 -8.29 -8.70
C CYS A 174 -1.90 -9.60 -9.46
N SER A 175 -0.87 -9.68 -10.29
CA SER A 175 -0.65 -10.86 -11.12
C SER A 175 -0.21 -12.08 -10.33
N THR A 176 0.53 -11.88 -9.22
CA THR A 176 0.90 -12.97 -8.31
C THR A 176 -0.27 -13.43 -7.47
N TRP A 177 -1.17 -12.53 -7.07
CA TRP A 177 -2.41 -12.95 -6.43
C TRP A 177 -3.28 -13.77 -7.37
N LEU A 178 -3.50 -13.29 -8.60
CA LEU A 178 -4.33 -13.99 -9.59
C LEU A 178 -3.81 -15.40 -9.89
N SER A 179 -2.49 -15.61 -9.88
CA SER A 179 -1.91 -16.94 -10.11
C SER A 179 -2.07 -17.91 -8.93
N GLN A 180 -2.42 -17.42 -7.75
CA GLN A 180 -2.64 -18.24 -6.55
C GLN A 180 -4.11 -18.58 -6.29
N LEU A 181 -5.03 -17.99 -7.03
CA LEU A 181 -6.46 -18.24 -6.90
C LEU A 181 -6.83 -19.68 -7.29
N LYS A 182 -7.84 -20.21 -6.60
CA LYS A 182 -8.46 -21.49 -6.87
C LYS A 182 -9.86 -21.29 -7.43
N ALA A 183 -10.35 -22.31 -8.13
CA ALA A 183 -11.73 -22.29 -8.62
C ALA A 183 -12.71 -22.09 -7.44
N GLY A 184 -13.61 -21.12 -7.59
CA GLY A 184 -14.57 -20.74 -6.56
C GLY A 184 -14.12 -19.60 -5.64
N ASP A 185 -12.86 -19.16 -5.70
CA ASP A 185 -12.41 -18.00 -4.92
C ASP A 185 -13.10 -16.72 -5.41
N PRO A 186 -13.62 -15.88 -4.49
CA PRO A 186 -14.24 -14.63 -4.87
C PRO A 186 -13.20 -13.60 -5.32
N VAL A 187 -13.49 -12.97 -6.45
CA VAL A 187 -12.64 -11.94 -7.05
C VAL A 187 -13.44 -10.65 -7.14
N PRO A 188 -13.20 -9.68 -6.24
CA PRO A 188 -13.88 -8.39 -6.37
C PRO A 188 -13.43 -7.75 -7.68
N CYS A 189 -14.37 -7.20 -8.43
CA CYS A 189 -14.13 -6.61 -9.74
C CYS A 189 -15.25 -5.65 -10.13
N PHE A 190 -15.02 -4.87 -11.18
CA PHE A 190 -16.00 -4.04 -11.86
C PHE A 190 -15.75 -4.15 -13.37
N ILE A 191 -16.44 -3.36 -14.21
CA ILE A 191 -16.21 -3.25 -15.67
C ILE A 191 -16.07 -1.76 -16.03
N ARG A 192 -15.18 -1.42 -16.97
CA ARG A 192 -15.04 -0.05 -17.51
C ARG A 192 -14.99 -0.08 -19.01
N GLY A 193 -15.91 0.67 -19.61
CA GLY A 193 -15.97 0.98 -21.03
C GLY A 193 -15.50 2.39 -21.31
#